data_AF-A0A349CUA5-F1
#
_entry.id   AF-A0A349CUA5-F1
#
_cell.length_a   1.000
_cell.length_b   1.000
_cell.length_c   1.000
_cell.angle_alpha   90.00
_cell.angle_beta   90.00
_cell.angle_gamma   90.00
#
_symmetry.space_group_name_H-M   'P 1'
#
loop_
_entity.id
_entity.type
_entity.pdbx_description
1 polymer ?
#
loop_
_entity_poly.entity_id
_entity_poly.type
_entity_poly.pdbx_seq_one_letter_code
_entity_poly.pdbx_strand_id
1 'polypeptide(L)'
;SFDGDAVTLTGFVSPGDAGAGFLLSRFVITHCVIDAQLAAVPIAWGGTAAPEGEWATVTGTVRSDSDGRLHIAADSVETVPEPEDPYEY
;
A
#
# COMPACT_ATOMS: atom_id res chain seq x y z
N SER A 1 7.53 -16.04 -8.17
CA SER A 1 7.38 -14.69 -8.74
C SER A 1 6.01 -14.21 -8.34
N PHE A 2 5.86 -12.93 -7.96
CA PHE A 2 4.57 -12.34 -7.59
C PHE A 2 3.91 -11.56 -8.74
N ASP A 3 4.65 -11.27 -9.82
CA ASP A 3 4.13 -10.54 -10.97
C ASP A 3 2.92 -11.26 -11.58
N GLY A 4 1.81 -10.53 -11.71
CA GLY A 4 0.52 -11.06 -12.16
C GLY A 4 -0.43 -11.52 -11.06
N ASP A 5 0.00 -11.57 -9.79
CA ASP A 5 -0.86 -11.96 -8.68
C ASP A 5 -1.89 -10.86 -8.37
N ALA A 6 -3.15 -11.26 -8.21
CA ALA A 6 -4.21 -10.38 -7.71
C ALA A 6 -4.10 -10.24 -6.20
N VAL A 7 -4.22 -9.01 -5.69
CA VAL A 7 -4.08 -8.70 -4.27
C VAL A 7 -5.15 -7.71 -3.81
N THR A 8 -5.50 -7.83 -2.54
CA THR A 8 -6.26 -6.82 -1.79
C THR A 8 -5.44 -6.46 -0.57
N LEU A 9 -5.07 -5.18 -0.44
CA LEU A 9 -4.21 -4.66 0.61
C LEU A 9 -4.93 -3.54 1.35
N THR A 10 -4.71 -3.43 2.66
CA THR A 10 -5.21 -2.32 3.48
C THR A 10 -4.04 -1.65 4.16
N GLY A 11 -4.03 -0.31 4.15
CA GLY A 11 -2.98 0.50 4.76
C GLY A 11 -3.34 1.98 4.75
N PHE A 12 -2.47 2.82 5.28
CA PHE A 12 -2.64 4.28 5.22
C PHE A 12 -1.88 4.87 4.03
N VAL A 13 -2.41 5.96 3.48
CA VAL A 13 -1.83 6.63 2.33
C VAL A 13 -0.67 7.54 2.78
N SER A 14 0.48 7.40 2.12
CA SER A 14 1.59 8.34 2.22
C SER A 14 2.06 8.81 0.84
N PRO A 15 2.73 9.97 0.73
CA PRO A 15 3.19 10.48 -0.56
C PRO A 15 4.09 9.48 -1.27
N GLY A 16 3.81 9.23 -2.55
CA GLY A 16 4.68 8.47 -3.45
C GLY A 16 5.58 9.39 -4.28
N ASP A 17 6.35 8.78 -5.18
CA ASP A 17 7.12 9.54 -6.16
C ASP A 17 6.20 10.37 -7.05
N ALA A 18 6.64 11.58 -7.40
CA ALA A 18 5.84 12.51 -8.18
C ALA A 18 5.38 11.89 -9.50
N GLY A 19 4.05 11.81 -9.69
CA GLY A 19 3.44 11.25 -10.90
C GLY A 19 3.35 9.72 -10.95
N ALA A 20 3.78 9.00 -9.90
CA ALA A 20 3.77 7.54 -9.84
C ALA A 20 2.61 6.95 -9.01
N GLY A 21 1.74 7.81 -8.45
CA GLY A 21 0.64 7.43 -7.57
C GLY A 21 0.96 7.72 -6.10
N PHE A 22 0.69 6.77 -5.21
CA PHE A 22 0.91 6.91 -3.76
C PHE A 22 1.55 5.66 -3.17
N LEU A 23 1.99 5.73 -1.91
CA LEU A 23 2.42 4.56 -1.15
C LEU A 23 1.29 4.12 -0.22
N LEU A 24 0.99 2.82 -0.22
CA LEU A 24 0.14 2.21 0.80
C LEU A 24 1.05 1.61 1.87
N SER A 25 0.90 2.10 3.10
CA SER A 25 1.81 1.79 4.19
C SER A 25 1.14 1.04 5.34
N ARG A 26 1.89 0.17 5.98
CA ARG A 26 1.53 -0.55 7.22
C ARG A 26 2.70 -0.51 8.19
N PHE A 27 2.41 -0.58 9.48
CA PHE A 27 3.43 -0.83 10.49
C PHE A 27 3.55 -2.32 10.74
N VAL A 28 4.74 -2.88 10.64
CA VAL A 28 5.02 -4.30 10.88
C VAL A 28 5.74 -4.44 12.21
N ILE A 29 5.24 -5.31 13.09
CA ILE A 29 5.79 -5.60 14.42
C ILE A 29 6.32 -7.02 14.43
N THR A 30 7.55 -7.22 14.89
CA THR A 30 8.10 -8.57 15.05
C THR A 30 8.03 -9.11 16.47
N HIS A 31 8.11 -8.23 17.48
CA HIS A 31 8.17 -8.61 18.89
C HIS A 31 7.41 -7.66 19.81
N CYS A 32 7.44 -6.34 19.57
CA CYS A 32 6.73 -5.36 20.40
C CYS A 32 6.53 -4.03 19.67
N VAL A 33 5.59 -3.19 20.13
CA VAL A 33 5.30 -1.89 19.48
C VAL A 33 6.52 -0.97 19.30
N ILE A 34 7.55 -1.10 20.13
CA ILE A 34 8.79 -0.32 20.02
C ILE A 34 9.57 -0.69 18.75
N ASP A 35 9.40 -1.91 18.22
CA ASP A 35 10.06 -2.38 17.02
C ASP A 35 9.27 -2.12 15.73
N ALA A 36 8.09 -1.49 15.80
CA ALA A 36 7.25 -1.26 14.64
C ALA A 36 8.02 -0.55 13.50
N GLN A 37 8.10 -1.21 12.35
CA GLN A 37 8.75 -0.69 11.15
C GLN A 37 7.73 -0.38 10.05
N LEU A 38 8.02 0.64 9.24
CA LEU A 38 7.16 1.00 8.12
C LEU A 38 7.44 0.05 6.94
N ALA A 39 6.41 -0.67 6.49
CA ALA A 39 6.38 -1.35 5.21
C ALA A 39 5.50 -0.54 4.24
N ALA A 40 6.02 -0.25 3.05
CA ALA A 40 5.32 0.56 2.06
C ALA A 40 5.32 -0.14 0.69
N VAL A 41 4.16 -0.12 0.03
CA VAL A 41 3.95 -0.68 -1.30
C VAL A 41 3.58 0.45 -2.26
N PRO A 42 4.31 0.63 -3.39
CA PRO A 42 3.92 1.60 -4.40
C PRO A 42 2.61 1.20 -5.10
N ILE A 43 1.68 2.14 -5.18
CA ILE A 43 0.38 1.97 -5.84
C ILE A 43 0.32 2.89 -7.06
N ALA A 44 0.28 2.28 -8.24
CA ALA A 44 -0.01 2.98 -9.48
C ALA A 44 -1.52 3.18 -9.60
N TRP A 45 -1.97 4.43 -9.45
CA TRP A 45 -3.38 4.83 -9.47
C TRP A 45 -3.57 6.13 -10.24
N GLY A 46 -4.50 6.13 -11.19
CA GLY A 46 -4.84 7.30 -12.01
C GLY A 46 -5.97 8.16 -11.44
N GLY A 47 -6.66 7.70 -10.41
CA GLY A 47 -7.73 8.43 -9.73
C GLY A 47 -7.22 9.27 -8.56
N THR A 48 -8.15 9.90 -7.85
CA THR A 48 -7.85 10.57 -6.59
C THR A 48 -7.60 9.51 -5.51
N ALA A 49 -6.46 9.56 -4.83
CA ALA A 49 -6.19 8.74 -3.65
C ALA A 49 -6.92 9.28 -2.42
N ALA A 50 -7.01 8.48 -1.35
CA ALA A 50 -7.39 9.02 -0.05
C ALA A 50 -6.37 10.08 0.42
N PRO A 51 -6.76 11.02 1.30
CA PRO A 51 -5.83 11.98 1.87
C PRO A 51 -4.63 11.30 2.56
N GLU A 52 -3.50 12.00 2.65
CA GLU A 52 -2.35 11.52 3.41
C GLU A 52 -2.73 11.23 4.87
N GLY A 53 -2.30 10.09 5.38
CA GLY A 53 -2.61 9.58 6.71
C GLY A 53 -3.96 8.85 6.81
N GLU A 54 -4.84 8.96 5.82
CA GLU A 54 -6.11 8.22 5.80
C GLU A 54 -5.92 6.78 5.33
N TRP A 55 -6.80 5.90 5.80
CA TRP A 55 -6.76 4.48 5.48
C TRP A 55 -7.52 4.18 4.19
N ALA A 56 -6.98 3.24 3.42
CA ALA A 56 -7.60 2.76 2.20
C ALA A 56 -7.41 1.25 2.04
N THR A 57 -8.38 0.62 1.38
CA THR A 57 -8.24 -0.71 0.81
C THR A 57 -8.00 -0.58 -0.70
N VAL A 58 -6.95 -1.22 -1.18
CA VAL A 58 -6.55 -1.25 -2.59
C VAL A 58 -6.72 -2.66 -3.11
N THR A 59 -7.50 -2.81 -4.18
CA THR A 59 -7.54 -4.06 -4.96
C THR A 59 -6.82 -3.83 -6.28
N GLY A 60 -5.96 -4.76 -6.67
CA GLY A 60 -5.18 -4.63 -7.89
C GLY A 60 -4.36 -5.86 -8.22
N THR A 61 -3.41 -5.66 -9.14
CA THR A 61 -2.49 -6.70 -9.60
C THR A 61 -1.05 -6.29 -9.32
N VAL A 62 -0.24 -7.21 -8.79
CA VAL A 62 1.21 -7.02 -8.63
C VAL A 62 1.87 -6.94 -10.00
N ARG A 63 2.71 -5.93 -10.21
CA ARG A 63 3.46 -5.72 -11.44
C ARG A 63 4.93 -5.45 -11.17
N SER A 64 5.78 -5.95 -12.05
CA SER A 64 7.22 -5.65 -12.05
C SER A 64 7.57 -4.71 -13.22
N ASP A 65 8.37 -3.67 -12.94
CA ASP A 65 8.95 -2.85 -14.00
C ASP A 65 10.17 -3.53 -14.67
N SER A 66 10.74 -2.89 -15.69
CA SER A 66 11.92 -3.41 -16.40
C SER A 66 13.15 -3.57 -15.51
N ASP A 67 13.22 -2.83 -14.41
CA ASP A 67 14.34 -2.79 -13.48
C ASP A 67 14.10 -3.73 -12.27
N GLY A 68 12.97 -4.45 -12.27
CA GLY A 68 12.59 -5.45 -11.27
C GLY A 68 11.84 -4.90 -10.04
N ARG A 69 11.51 -3.60 -9.98
CA ARG A 69 10.76 -3.04 -8.85
C ARG A 69 9.30 -3.45 -8.93
N LEU A 70 8.75 -3.85 -7.79
CA LEU A 70 7.34 -4.24 -7.68
C LEU A 70 6.46 -3.04 -7.31
N HIS A 71 5.28 -2.99 -7.90
CA HIS A 71 4.19 -2.07 -7.55
C HIS A 71 2.84 -2.75 -7.73
N ILE A 72 1.78 -2.17 -7.20
CA ILE A 72 0.41 -2.61 -7.48
C ILE A 72 -0.18 -1.69 -8.56
N ALA A 73 -0.58 -2.27 -9.68
CA ALA A 73 -1.50 -1.61 -10.60
C ALA A 73 -2.90 -1.72 -10.00
N ALA A 74 -3.40 -0.61 -9.42
CA ALA A 74 -4.67 -0.61 -8.69
C ALA A 74 -5.87 -0.58 -9.65
N ASP A 75 -6.82 -1.47 -9.40
CA ASP A 75 -8.13 -1.50 -10.06
C ASP A 75 -9.17 -0.69 -9.26
N SER A 76 -9.06 -0.72 -7.92
CA SER A 76 -9.87 0.11 -7.02
C SER A 76 -9.07 0.60 -5.81
N VAL A 77 -9.47 1.78 -5.32
CA VAL A 77 -8.98 2.39 -4.08
C VAL A 77 -10.19 2.89 -3.31
N GLU A 78 -10.43 2.35 -2.12
CA GLU A 78 -11.59 2.66 -1.30
C GLU A 78 -11.13 3.15 0.08
N THR A 79 -11.52 4.35 0.48
CA THR A 79 -11.26 4.86 1.83
C THR A 79 -12.00 4.01 2.86
N VAL A 80 -11.30 3.62 3.92
CA VAL A 80 -11.85 2.85 5.03
C VAL A 80 -11.46 3.52 6.36
N PRO A 81 -12.19 3.26 7.46
CA PRO A 81 -11.73 3.66 8.79
C PRO A 81 -10.39 3.00 9.13
N GLU A 82 -9.63 3.62 10.04
CA GLU A 82 -8.46 2.97 10.66
C GLU A 82 -8.88 1.63 11.30
N PRO A 83 -8.18 0.53 11.00
CA PRO A 83 -8.43 -0.76 11.64
C PRO A 83 -8.19 -0.69 13.15
N GLU A 84 -8.91 -1.53 13.92
CA GLU A 84 -8.67 -1.65 15.37
C GLU A 84 -7.24 -2.07 15.70
N ASP A 85 -6.63 -2.87 14.82
CA ASP A 85 -5.21 -3.20 14.85
C ASP A 85 -4.49 -2.63 13.61
N PRO A 86 -3.75 -1.52 13.78
CA PRO A 86 -3.04 -0.89 12.66
C PRO A 86 -1.79 -1.68 12.24
N TYR A 87 -1.36 -2.67 13.03
CA TYR A 87 -0.13 -3.41 12.82
C TYR A 87 -0.33 -4.68 12.00
N GLU A 88 0.75 -5.12 11.36
CA GLU A 88 0.91 -6.44 10.74
C GLU A 88 2.04 -7.19 11.50
N TYR A 89 2.03 -8.52 11.49
CA TYR A 89 2.93 -9.37 12.29
C TYR A 89 3.73 -10.37 11.44
#